data_AF-X1BLG6-F1
#
_entry.id   AF-X1BLG6-F1
#
_cell.length_a   1.000
_cell.length_b   1.000
_cell.length_c   1.000
_cell.angle_alpha   90.00
_cell.angle_beta   90.00
_cell.angle_gamma   90.00
#
_symmetry.space_group_name_H-M   'P 1'
#
loop_
_entity.id
_entity.type
_entity.pdbx_description
1 polymer ?
#
loop_
_entity_poly.entity_id
_entity_poly.type
_entity_poly.pdbx_seq_one_letter_code
_entity_poly.pdbx_strand_id
1 'polypeptide(L)'
;MSEYCSIYGDSFVETYLGCTICYSTRIVGGAYYSNCVEVFHSDILDAKKDICEQQEGVWDGATCDLEITPYWKHNTTYRGIDIDVWYPYGTPYRAYFGGAWHEESTRPLLKAAIDAYLEPETGPFTSVMDFVVPEYLPAGSTVSVSVLFKNTGDAAGRLDVYIDGNYRYPDEQDTVGTGGDMLVQPGASVW
;
A
#
# COMPACT_ATOMS: atom_id res chain seq x y z
N MET A 1 0.68 0.11 4.78
CA MET A 1 1.17 0.94 3.67
C MET A 1 0.01 1.17 2.72
N SER A 2 -0.37 2.41 2.46
CA SER A 2 -1.37 2.74 1.46
C SER A 2 -0.74 2.64 0.07
N GLU A 3 -1.02 1.55 -0.64
CA GLU A 3 -0.65 1.36 -2.04
C GLU A 3 -1.40 2.37 -2.91
N TYR A 4 -0.83 3.56 -3.05
CA TYR A 4 -1.15 4.45 -4.15
C TYR A 4 -0.26 4.04 -5.33
N CYS A 5 -0.84 3.80 -6.51
CA CYS A 5 -0.06 3.71 -7.75
C CYS A 5 0.73 5.02 -7.87
N SER A 6 2.01 4.98 -7.47
CA SER A 6 2.90 6.13 -7.46
C SER A 6 3.40 6.36 -8.89
N ILE A 7 2.55 6.90 -9.76
CA ILE A 7 2.93 7.15 -11.15
C ILE A 7 2.60 8.60 -11.52
N TYR A 8 3.64 9.34 -11.90
CA TYR A 8 3.55 10.69 -12.46
C TYR A 8 2.88 10.65 -13.85
N GLY A 9 1.57 10.93 -13.94
CA GLY A 9 0.84 11.11 -15.20
C GLY A 9 -0.58 10.52 -15.22
N ASP A 10 -1.25 10.61 -16.37
CA ASP A 10 -2.57 10.01 -16.64
C ASP A 10 -2.47 8.49 -16.50
N SER A 11 -2.86 8.00 -15.33
CA SER A 11 -2.85 6.59 -14.95
C SER A 11 -4.27 6.15 -14.63
N PHE A 12 -4.59 4.92 -15.04
CA PHE A 12 -5.84 4.24 -14.70
C PHE A 12 -5.52 3.06 -13.80
N VAL A 13 -6.43 2.72 -12.90
CA VAL A 13 -6.29 1.61 -11.97
C VAL A 13 -7.51 0.73 -12.10
N GLU A 14 -7.31 -0.57 -12.30
CA GLU A 14 -8.38 -1.55 -12.23
C GLU A 14 -8.00 -2.76 -11.41
N THR A 15 -9.00 -3.52 -10.98
CA THR A 15 -8.82 -4.80 -10.33
C THR A 15 -9.20 -5.90 -11.32
N TYR A 16 -8.26 -6.82 -11.59
CA TYR A 16 -8.51 -8.01 -12.38
C TYR A 16 -8.02 -9.22 -11.61
N LEU A 17 -8.90 -10.21 -11.44
CA LEU A 17 -8.63 -11.40 -10.66
C LEU A 17 -7.95 -11.12 -9.29
N GLY A 18 -8.44 -10.11 -8.58
CA GLY A 18 -7.91 -9.74 -7.26
C GLY A 18 -6.52 -9.13 -7.23
N CYS A 19 -5.91 -8.94 -8.39
CA CYS A 19 -4.67 -8.20 -8.55
C CYS A 19 -5.01 -6.77 -9.01
N THR A 20 -4.35 -5.78 -8.42
CA THR A 20 -4.47 -4.38 -8.85
C THR A 20 -3.55 -4.15 -10.03
N ILE A 21 -4.10 -3.67 -11.14
CA ILE A 21 -3.32 -3.30 -12.31
C ILE A 21 -3.24 -1.77 -12.37
N CYS A 22 -2.00 -1.25 -12.36
CA CYS A 22 -1.72 0.17 -12.56
C CYS A 22 -1.27 0.38 -14.01
N TYR A 23 -1.99 1.19 -14.79
CA TYR A 23 -1.60 1.55 -16.15
C TYR A 23 -0.90 2.90 -16.17
N SER A 24 0.26 2.96 -16.82
CA SER A 24 0.95 4.20 -17.13
C SER A 24 0.89 4.46 -18.63
N THR A 25 0.39 5.62 -19.06
CA THR A 25 0.49 6.08 -20.45
C THR A 25 1.93 6.46 -20.86
N ARG A 26 2.85 6.53 -19.89
CA ARG A 26 4.30 6.70 -20.12
C ARG A 26 5.02 5.38 -19.94
N ILE A 27 5.74 4.96 -20.99
CA ILE A 27 6.60 3.77 -20.99
C ILE A 27 7.70 3.98 -19.94
N VAL A 28 7.59 3.32 -18.80
CA VAL A 28 8.69 3.18 -17.83
C VAL A 28 8.86 1.69 -17.59
N GLY A 29 9.99 1.16 -18.06
CA GLY A 29 10.32 -0.26 -17.90
C GLY A 29 10.74 -0.55 -16.46
N GLY A 30 10.13 -1.57 -15.86
CA GLY A 30 10.52 -2.11 -14.56
C GLY A 30 9.41 -2.99 -13.99
N ALA A 31 9.73 -4.24 -13.64
CA ALA A 31 8.83 -5.17 -12.95
C ALA A 31 9.45 -5.52 -11.59
N TYR A 32 8.66 -5.42 -10.51
CA TYR A 32 9.03 -5.93 -9.20
C TYR A 32 8.08 -7.06 -8.82
N TYR A 33 8.66 -8.12 -8.24
CA TYR A 33 7.96 -9.35 -7.90
C TYR A 33 7.78 -9.46 -6.38
N SER A 34 6.58 -9.22 -5.88
CA SER A 34 5.91 -10.12 -4.93
C SER A 34 4.44 -9.74 -4.73
N ASN A 35 3.58 -10.76 -4.60
CA ASN A 35 2.25 -10.70 -3.98
C ASN A 35 1.11 -9.95 -4.71
N CYS A 36 1.15 -9.81 -6.04
CA CYS A 36 0.11 -9.12 -6.84
C CYS A 36 0.02 -7.60 -6.56
N VAL A 37 1.16 -6.94 -6.51
CA VAL A 37 1.22 -5.48 -6.43
C VAL A 37 2.16 -5.01 -7.52
N GLU A 38 1.57 -4.36 -8.53
CA GLU A 38 2.22 -3.64 -9.64
C GLU A 38 2.71 -4.48 -10.83
N VAL A 39 1.85 -4.61 -11.83
CA VAL A 39 2.27 -4.98 -13.20
C VAL A 39 2.28 -3.71 -14.05
N PHE A 40 3.47 -3.17 -14.34
CA PHE A 40 3.63 -2.11 -15.32
C PHE A 40 3.57 -2.70 -16.72
N HIS A 41 2.46 -2.50 -17.41
CA HIS A 41 2.30 -2.94 -18.78
C HIS A 41 1.87 -1.77 -19.67
N SER A 42 2.40 -1.73 -20.89
CA SER A 42 1.92 -0.80 -21.93
C SER A 42 0.57 -1.22 -22.51
N ASP A 43 0.18 -2.49 -22.35
CA ASP A 43 -1.08 -3.07 -22.84
C ASP A 43 -1.83 -3.79 -21.71
N ILE A 44 -3.11 -3.47 -21.57
CA ILE A 44 -4.04 -4.02 -20.59
C ILE A 44 -4.30 -5.52 -20.77
N LEU A 45 -4.28 -6.01 -22.01
CA LEU A 45 -4.55 -7.41 -22.31
C LEU A 45 -3.37 -8.29 -21.92
N ASP A 46 -2.14 -7.82 -22.15
CA ASP A 46 -0.93 -8.54 -21.76
C ASP A 46 -0.83 -8.66 -20.23
N ALA A 47 -1.15 -7.59 -19.48
CA ALA A 47 -1.20 -7.64 -18.02
C ALA A 47 -2.23 -8.67 -17.50
N LYS A 48 -3.42 -8.71 -18.10
CA LYS A 48 -4.47 -9.66 -17.72
C LYS A 48 -4.09 -11.10 -18.04
N LYS A 49 -3.43 -11.32 -19.18
CA LYS A 49 -2.89 -12.62 -19.56
C LYS A 49 -1.83 -13.10 -18.57
N ASP A 50 -0.87 -12.27 -18.21
CA ASP A 50 0.17 -12.64 -17.24
C ASP A 50 -0.43 -12.99 -15.87
N ILE A 51 -1.40 -12.20 -15.40
CA ILE A 51 -2.13 -12.49 -14.16
C ILE A 51 -2.89 -13.82 -14.29
N CYS A 52 -3.54 -14.07 -15.42
CA CYS A 52 -4.24 -15.32 -15.68
C CYS A 52 -3.32 -16.54 -15.61
N GLU A 53 -2.17 -16.47 -16.28
CA GLU A 53 -1.17 -17.55 -16.30
C GLU A 53 -0.57 -17.78 -14.90
N GLN A 54 -0.37 -16.72 -14.10
CA GLN A 54 0.07 -16.84 -12.70
C GLN A 54 -0.95 -17.53 -11.79
N GLN A 55 -2.25 -17.42 -12.10
CA GLN A 55 -3.33 -18.07 -11.36
C GLN A 55 -3.63 -19.48 -11.87
N GLU A 56 -2.75 -20.08 -12.69
CA GLU A 56 -2.99 -21.40 -13.31
C GLU A 56 -4.27 -21.45 -14.17
N GLY A 57 -4.71 -20.30 -14.70
CA GLY A 57 -5.86 -20.22 -15.60
C GLY A 57 -5.50 -20.40 -17.07
N VAL A 58 -6.53 -20.55 -17.90
CA VAL A 58 -6.41 -20.59 -19.36
C VAL A 58 -6.88 -19.26 -19.94
N TRP A 59 -5.99 -18.57 -20.65
CA TRP A 59 -6.33 -17.31 -21.33
C TRP A 59 -7.03 -17.58 -22.66
N ASP A 60 -8.24 -17.05 -22.86
CA ASP A 60 -9.03 -17.24 -24.09
C ASP A 60 -8.84 -16.12 -25.14
N GLY A 61 -8.05 -15.09 -24.82
CA GLY A 61 -7.84 -13.91 -25.65
C GLY A 61 -8.45 -12.62 -25.09
N ALA A 62 -9.45 -12.72 -24.20
CA ALA A 62 -10.10 -11.58 -23.57
C ALA A 62 -10.37 -11.78 -22.07
N THR A 63 -10.51 -13.03 -21.64
CA THR A 63 -10.81 -13.44 -20.28
C THR A 63 -9.96 -14.64 -19.86
N CYS A 64 -9.90 -14.87 -18.55
CA CYS A 64 -9.21 -15.97 -17.95
C CYS A 64 -10.23 -16.99 -17.48
N ASP A 65 -10.16 -18.21 -18.00
CA ASP A 65 -10.94 -19.34 -17.51
C ASP A 65 -10.18 -20.00 -16.36
N LEU A 66 -10.74 -19.91 -15.16
CA LEU A 66 -10.13 -20.40 -13.93
C LEU A 66 -10.99 -21.54 -13.39
N GLU A 67 -10.48 -22.77 -13.43
CA GLU A 67 -11.03 -23.88 -12.65
C GLU A 67 -10.54 -23.82 -11.18
N ILE A 68 -10.59 -22.65 -10.54
CA ILE A 68 -10.20 -22.50 -9.13
C ILE A 68 -11.43 -22.49 -8.24
N THR A 69 -11.37 -23.23 -7.13
CA THR A 69 -12.34 -23.09 -6.03
C THR A 69 -12.12 -21.74 -5.33
N PRO A 70 -13.11 -20.83 -5.32
CA PRO A 70 -12.94 -19.53 -4.70
C PRO A 70 -12.75 -19.62 -3.20
N TYR A 71 -11.90 -18.75 -2.64
CA TYR A 71 -11.59 -18.73 -1.20
C TYR A 71 -11.28 -17.33 -0.70
N TRP A 72 -11.40 -17.13 0.61
CA TRP A 72 -11.00 -15.88 1.26
C TRP A 72 -9.50 -15.88 1.53
N LYS A 73 -8.82 -14.84 1.05
CA LYS A 73 -7.39 -14.64 1.22
C LYS A 73 -7.14 -13.32 1.94
N HIS A 74 -6.25 -13.32 2.93
CA HIS A 74 -5.80 -12.08 3.57
C HIS A 74 -5.28 -11.10 2.52
N ASN A 75 -5.74 -9.85 2.57
CA ASN A 75 -5.37 -8.79 1.63
C ASN A 75 -4.52 -7.70 2.30
N THR A 76 -4.97 -7.14 3.41
CA THR A 76 -4.29 -6.05 4.11
C THR A 76 -4.82 -5.90 5.53
N THR A 77 -4.19 -5.04 6.33
CA THR A 77 -4.67 -4.65 7.66
C THR A 77 -4.95 -3.14 7.67
N TYR A 78 -6.11 -2.72 8.17
CA TYR A 78 -6.51 -1.32 8.30
C TYR A 78 -6.96 -1.03 9.73
N ARG A 79 -6.32 -0.04 10.37
CA ARG A 79 -6.56 0.33 11.78
C ARG A 79 -6.59 -0.89 12.73
N GLY A 80 -5.67 -1.83 12.51
CA GLY A 80 -5.54 -3.07 13.30
C GLY A 80 -6.58 -4.16 12.99
N ILE A 81 -7.44 -3.97 11.98
CA ILE A 81 -8.42 -4.96 11.52
C ILE A 81 -7.96 -5.57 10.21
N ASP A 82 -7.90 -6.89 10.16
CA ASP A 82 -7.56 -7.63 8.95
C ASP A 82 -8.70 -7.61 7.94
N ILE A 83 -8.35 -7.34 6.70
CA ILE A 83 -9.23 -7.33 5.53
C ILE A 83 -8.84 -8.51 4.64
N ASP A 84 -9.81 -9.38 4.38
CA ASP A 84 -9.71 -10.44 3.38
C ASP A 84 -10.33 -9.99 2.04
N VAL A 85 -9.88 -10.60 0.96
CA VAL A 85 -10.46 -10.47 -0.38
C VAL A 85 -10.91 -11.84 -0.90
N TRP A 86 -12.02 -11.86 -1.62
CA TRP A 86 -12.53 -13.05 -2.27
C TRP A 86 -11.70 -13.36 -3.52
N TYR A 87 -10.95 -14.45 -3.45
CA TYR A 87 -10.02 -14.89 -4.48
C TYR A 87 -10.66 -15.97 -5.35
N PRO A 88 -10.35 -16.06 -6.66
CA PRO A 88 -9.45 -15.22 -7.43
C PRO A 88 -10.12 -13.94 -7.95
N TYR A 89 -11.38 -13.64 -7.65
CA TYR A 89 -12.08 -12.57 -8.36
C TYR A 89 -11.70 -11.15 -7.94
N GLY A 90 -11.18 -10.98 -6.71
CA GLY A 90 -10.77 -9.69 -6.18
C GLY A 90 -11.83 -8.89 -5.45
N THR A 91 -13.05 -9.41 -5.41
CA THR A 91 -14.19 -8.83 -4.72
C THR A 91 -15.19 -9.95 -4.43
N PRO A 92 -15.96 -9.90 -3.33
CA PRO A 92 -15.98 -8.87 -2.29
C PRO A 92 -14.74 -8.82 -1.39
N TYR A 93 -14.63 -7.74 -0.61
CA TYR A 93 -13.73 -7.63 0.54
C TYR A 93 -14.51 -7.88 1.82
N ARG A 94 -13.86 -8.42 2.85
CA ARG A 94 -14.50 -8.57 4.17
C ARG A 94 -13.56 -8.27 5.32
N ALA A 95 -14.14 -7.91 6.47
CA ALA A 95 -13.43 -7.76 7.73
C ALA A 95 -14.31 -8.23 8.89
N TYR A 96 -13.69 -8.64 10.00
CA TYR A 96 -14.39 -9.01 11.22
C TYR A 96 -14.23 -7.92 12.28
N PHE A 97 -15.34 -7.26 12.63
CA PHE A 97 -15.37 -6.23 13.67
C PHE A 97 -16.78 -6.16 14.29
N GLY A 98 -16.89 -5.63 15.52
CA GLY A 98 -18.17 -5.58 16.22
C GLY A 98 -18.82 -6.95 16.51
N GLY A 99 -18.06 -8.04 16.40
CA GLY A 99 -18.56 -9.40 16.58
C GLY A 99 -19.19 -10.03 15.32
N ALA A 100 -19.14 -9.37 14.16
CA ALA A 100 -19.72 -9.86 12.92
C ALA A 100 -18.75 -9.73 11.73
N TRP A 101 -19.01 -10.51 10.69
CA TRP A 101 -18.36 -10.32 9.39
C TRP A 101 -19.09 -9.23 8.62
N HIS A 102 -18.34 -8.29 8.07
CA HIS A 102 -18.82 -7.22 7.20
C HIS A 102 -18.17 -7.40 5.83
N GLU A 103 -18.98 -7.38 4.77
CA GLU A 103 -18.52 -7.58 3.40
C GLU A 103 -18.92 -6.39 2.52
N GLU A 104 -18.01 -5.93 1.68
CA GLU A 104 -18.22 -4.78 0.78
C GLU A 104 -17.64 -5.04 -0.60
N SER A 105 -18.26 -4.45 -1.62
CA SER A 105 -17.82 -4.63 -3.02
C SER A 105 -16.48 -3.97 -3.34
N THR A 106 -16.07 -2.99 -2.51
CA THR A 106 -14.81 -2.26 -2.69
C THR A 106 -14.10 -2.01 -1.36
N ARG A 107 -12.77 -1.98 -1.39
CA ARG A 107 -11.94 -1.70 -0.22
C ARG A 107 -12.23 -0.35 0.45
N PRO A 108 -12.47 0.77 -0.27
CA PRO A 108 -12.83 2.04 0.37
C PRO A 108 -14.15 2.01 1.15
N LEU A 109 -15.17 1.29 0.67
CA LEU A 109 -16.42 1.13 1.41
C LEU A 109 -16.21 0.34 2.71
N LEU A 110 -15.42 -0.73 2.66
CA LEU A 110 -15.09 -1.49 3.87
C LEU A 110 -14.30 -0.66 4.88
N LYS A 111 -13.35 0.16 4.43
CA LYS A 111 -12.62 1.08 5.29
C LYS A 111 -13.52 2.12 5.94
N ALA A 112 -14.48 2.69 5.19
CA ALA A 112 -15.45 3.61 5.75
C ALA A 112 -16.35 2.95 6.81
N ALA A 113 -16.71 1.67 6.64
CA ALA A 113 -17.45 0.92 7.66
C ALA A 113 -16.60 0.66 8.92
N ILE A 114 -15.31 0.35 8.74
CA ILE A 114 -14.35 0.23 9.85
C ILE A 114 -14.21 1.57 10.60
N ASP A 115 -14.09 2.69 9.88
CA ASP A 115 -13.99 4.03 10.48
C ASP A 115 -15.28 4.49 11.16
N ALA A 116 -16.44 4.01 10.71
CA ALA A 116 -17.70 4.28 11.40
C ALA A 116 -17.81 3.47 12.70
N TYR A 117 -17.17 2.30 12.77
CA TYR A 117 -17.15 1.44 13.97
C TYR A 117 -16.10 1.87 14.97
N LEU A 118 -14.87 2.13 14.51
CA LEU A 118 -13.78 2.64 15.32
C LEU A 118 -13.96 4.15 15.46
N GLU A 119 -14.18 4.64 16.67
CA GLU A 119 -14.21 6.07 16.96
C GLU A 119 -13.07 6.83 16.25
N PRO A 120 -13.27 8.13 15.91
CA PRO A 120 -12.22 8.93 15.29
C PRO A 120 -10.93 8.80 16.10
N GLU A 121 -9.79 8.65 15.43
CA GLU A 121 -8.52 8.64 16.15
C GLU A 121 -8.33 10.00 16.83
N THR A 122 -8.57 10.04 18.14
CA THR A 122 -8.32 11.20 18.98
C THR A 122 -6.88 11.18 19.45
N GLY A 123 -6.18 12.29 19.30
CA GLY A 123 -4.77 12.44 19.64
C GLY A 123 -3.92 12.82 18.43
N PRO A 124 -2.62 13.02 18.64
CA PRO A 124 -1.71 13.27 17.54
C PRO A 124 -1.54 12.03 16.68
N PHE A 125 -1.77 12.17 15.38
CA PHE A 125 -1.56 11.10 14.41
C PHE A 125 -0.66 11.63 13.30
N THR A 126 0.43 10.94 13.01
CA THR A 126 1.40 11.40 12.00
C THR A 126 1.32 10.53 10.76
N SER A 127 1.18 11.17 9.60
CA SER A 127 1.27 10.52 8.30
C SER A 127 2.54 10.98 7.58
N VAL A 128 3.25 10.03 6.97
CA VAL A 128 4.34 10.33 6.03
C VAL A 128 3.70 10.75 4.70
N MET A 129 4.04 11.95 4.24
CA MET A 129 3.48 12.55 3.02
C MET A 129 4.44 12.44 1.84
N ASP A 130 5.74 12.54 2.11
CA ASP A 130 6.79 12.48 1.09
C ASP A 130 8.11 11.99 1.71
N PHE A 131 8.98 11.43 0.88
CA PHE A 131 10.27 10.89 1.27
C PHE A 131 11.27 11.05 0.13
N VAL A 132 12.37 11.74 0.40
CA VAL A 132 13.43 12.02 -0.58
C VAL A 132 14.73 11.40 -0.12
N VAL A 133 15.25 10.50 -0.95
CA VAL A 133 16.59 9.93 -0.83
C VAL A 133 17.32 9.97 -2.18
N PRO A 134 18.65 10.08 -2.20
CA PRO A 134 19.42 9.99 -3.44
C PRO A 134 19.34 8.56 -3.99
N GLU A 135 19.07 8.45 -5.30
CA GLU A 135 19.02 7.16 -6.01
C GLU A 135 20.40 6.47 -6.06
N TYR A 136 21.47 7.26 -6.13
CA TYR A 136 22.85 6.77 -6.14
C TYR A 136 23.70 7.51 -5.11
N LEU A 137 24.52 6.74 -4.40
CA LEU A 137 25.41 7.24 -3.38
C LEU A 137 26.79 6.58 -3.54
N PRO A 138 27.85 7.37 -3.86
CA PRO A 138 29.20 6.83 -3.89
C PRO A 138 29.60 6.31 -2.50
N ALA A 139 30.34 5.19 -2.47
CA ALA A 139 30.81 4.61 -1.22
C ALA A 139 31.58 5.63 -0.38
N GLY A 140 31.25 5.73 0.90
CA GLY A 140 31.84 6.68 1.85
C GLY A 140 31.29 8.10 1.79
N SER A 141 30.29 8.38 0.93
CA SER A 141 29.61 9.69 0.88
C SER A 141 28.52 9.80 1.94
N THR A 142 28.25 11.03 2.39
CA THR A 142 27.16 11.32 3.33
C THR A 142 25.80 11.16 2.65
N VAL A 143 24.89 10.41 3.28
CA VAL A 143 23.49 10.27 2.87
C VAL A 143 22.67 11.42 3.46
N SER A 144 21.88 12.11 2.64
CA SER A 144 20.87 13.06 3.12
C SER A 144 19.48 12.49 2.85
N VAL A 145 18.69 12.29 3.91
CA VAL A 145 17.30 11.82 3.85
C VAL A 145 16.41 12.98 4.26
N SER A 146 15.35 13.25 3.50
CA SER A 146 14.33 14.25 3.88
C SER A 146 12.96 13.59 3.89
N VAL A 147 12.15 13.85 4.91
CA VAL A 147 10.84 13.21 5.07
C VAL A 147 9.82 14.26 5.43
N LEU A 148 8.77 14.40 4.61
CA LEU A 148 7.65 15.29 4.93
C LEU A 148 6.65 14.52 5.79
N PHE A 149 6.46 14.99 7.02
CA PHE A 149 5.41 14.50 7.91
C PHE A 149 4.26 15.49 7.98
N LYS A 150 3.05 14.99 8.21
CA LYS A 150 1.88 15.78 8.56
C LYS A 150 1.19 15.21 9.77
N ASN A 151 0.88 16.05 10.75
CA ASN A 151 -0.05 15.67 11.80
C ASN A 151 -1.48 15.70 11.24
N THR A 152 -2.07 14.54 11.04
CA THR A 152 -3.44 14.33 10.57
C THR A 152 -4.42 14.05 11.70
N GLY A 153 -3.94 14.02 12.95
CA GLY A 153 -4.77 13.93 14.15
C GLY A 153 -5.38 15.28 14.58
N ASP A 154 -6.19 15.23 15.63
CA ASP A 154 -6.92 16.38 16.17
C ASP A 154 -6.20 17.10 17.33
N ALA A 155 -5.09 16.54 17.81
CA ALA A 155 -4.27 17.11 18.89
C ALA A 155 -2.79 17.28 18.48
N ALA A 156 -2.10 18.19 19.15
CA ALA A 156 -0.66 18.39 18.94
C ALA A 156 0.13 17.17 19.47
N GLY A 157 1.20 16.81 18.76
CA GLY A 157 1.99 15.61 19.05
C GLY A 157 3.47 15.85 19.00
N ARG A 158 4.20 15.06 19.80
CA ARG A 158 5.64 14.95 19.68
C ARG A 158 5.97 13.91 18.62
N LEU A 159 6.77 14.31 17.65
CA LEU A 159 7.27 13.41 16.62
C LEU A 159 8.72 13.04 16.94
N ASP A 160 8.96 11.75 17.13
CA ASP A 160 10.31 11.18 17.28
C ASP A 160 10.65 10.43 15.97
N VAL A 161 11.74 10.80 15.31
CA VAL A 161 12.16 10.22 14.02
C VAL A 161 13.49 9.49 14.18
N TYR A 162 13.57 8.27 13.65
CA TYR A 162 14.78 7.46 13.63
C TYR A 162 15.01 6.88 12.22
N ILE A 163 16.28 6.72 11.86
CA ILE A 163 16.69 5.99 10.64
C ILE A 163 17.25 4.65 11.10
N ASP A 164 16.62 3.57 10.65
CA ASP A 164 17.11 2.22 10.82
C ASP A 164 17.97 1.84 9.60
N GLY A 165 19.23 1.49 9.85
CA GLY A 165 20.22 1.15 8.82
C GLY A 165 20.45 -0.35 8.63
N ASN A 166 19.73 -1.23 9.32
CA ASN A 166 20.09 -2.64 9.38
C ASN A 166 19.35 -3.51 8.35
N TYR A 167 19.90 -3.62 7.13
CA TYR A 167 19.32 -4.50 6.08
C TYR A 167 19.43 -6.01 6.39
N ARG A 168 20.32 -6.43 7.31
CA ARG A 168 20.62 -7.86 7.53
C ARG A 168 19.87 -8.50 8.69
N TYR A 169 19.50 -7.73 9.71
CA TYR A 169 18.80 -8.21 10.90
C TYR A 169 17.75 -7.19 11.35
N PRO A 170 16.52 -7.25 10.80
CA PRO A 170 15.46 -6.25 11.07
C PRO A 170 15.00 -6.17 12.54
N ASP A 171 15.47 -7.05 13.40
CA ASP A 171 15.13 -7.10 14.84
C ASP A 171 16.23 -6.52 15.76
N GLU A 172 17.40 -6.15 15.21
CA GLU A 172 18.49 -5.49 15.95
C GLU A 172 18.51 -3.99 15.62
N GLN A 173 17.99 -3.17 16.54
CA GLN A 173 18.01 -1.71 16.44
C GLN A 173 19.45 -1.19 16.53
N ASP A 174 20.07 -0.97 15.38
CA ASP A 174 21.31 -0.20 15.28
C ASP A 174 20.96 1.18 14.72
N THR A 175 20.56 2.09 15.61
CA THR A 175 20.13 3.45 15.26
C THR A 175 21.32 4.25 14.73
N VAL A 176 21.28 4.61 13.44
CA VAL A 176 22.36 5.34 12.76
C VAL A 176 22.17 6.87 12.72
N GLY A 177 21.06 7.38 13.27
CA GLY A 177 20.81 8.81 13.41
C GLY A 177 19.58 9.11 14.28
N THR A 178 19.60 10.27 14.94
CA THR A 178 18.48 10.80 15.72
C THR A 178 17.88 12.01 15.00
N GLY A 179 16.57 11.99 14.76
CA GLY A 179 15.81 13.16 14.35
C GLY A 179 15.56 14.11 15.53
N GLY A 180 15.19 15.36 15.22
CA GLY A 180 14.91 16.37 16.24
C GLY A 180 13.54 16.18 16.90
N ASP A 181 13.44 16.60 18.16
CA ASP A 181 12.18 16.68 18.90
C ASP A 181 11.36 17.87 18.41
N MET A 182 10.24 17.63 17.71
CA MET A 182 9.34 18.71 17.30
C MET A 182 7.89 18.46 17.76
N LEU A 183 7.27 19.52 18.29
CA LEU A 183 5.83 19.55 18.56
C LEU A 183 5.09 19.97 17.28
N VAL A 184 4.35 19.05 16.67
CA VAL A 184 3.61 19.27 15.43
C VAL A 184 2.14 19.53 15.74
N GLN A 185 1.64 20.71 15.36
CA GLN A 185 0.23 21.10 15.56
C GLN A 185 -0.72 20.30 14.63
N PRO A 186 -2.00 20.13 15.00
CA PRO A 186 -2.99 19.52 14.12
C PRO A 186 -3.00 20.16 12.72
N GLY A 187 -2.94 19.34 11.68
CA GLY A 187 -2.92 19.77 10.28
C GLY A 187 -1.60 20.36 9.79
N ALA A 188 -0.62 20.61 10.66
CA ALA A 188 0.68 21.14 10.28
C ALA A 188 1.57 20.05 9.65
N SER A 189 2.49 20.49 8.80
CA SER A 189 3.51 19.65 8.17
C SER A 189 4.91 20.11 8.51
N VAL A 190 5.86 19.17 8.59
CA VAL A 190 7.28 19.39 8.89
C VAL A 190 8.15 18.53 7.98
N TRP A 191 9.28 19.09 7.51
CA TRP A 191 10.33 18.41 6.74
C TRP A 191 11.47 17.94 7.63
#